data_AF-A0A961FUU5-F1
#
_entry.id   AF-A0A961FUU5-F1
#
_cell.length_a   1.000
_cell.length_b   1.000
_cell.length_c   1.000
_cell.angle_alpha   90.00
_cell.angle_beta   90.00
_cell.angle_gamma   90.00
#
_symmetry.space_group_name_H-M   'P 1'
#
loop_
_entity.id
_entity.type
_entity.pdbx_description
1 polymer ?
#
loop_
_entity_poly.entity_id
_entity_poly.type
_entity_poly.pdbx_seq_one_letter_code
_entity_poly.pdbx_strand_id
1 'polypeptide(L)'
;MSSPSRNRRRPARSPWFLLGAVAGAGVAAVCSMFFFPSKPKKVPAVSDRIYTTPAEWDAYKRTCLSPEGRVMDTANGNITHSEGIGYGMLLAVHFNDRPAFEAMWTWAAKKLRVRADSL
;
A
#
# COMPACT_ATOMS: atom_id res chain seq x y z
N MET A 1 -17.53 -40.58 60.45
CA MET A 1 -16.13 -41.04 60.25
C MET A 1 -15.38 -39.97 59.47
N SER A 2 -14.63 -39.07 60.11
CA SER A 2 -13.28 -39.25 60.69
C SER A 2 -12.18 -39.00 59.65
N SER A 3 -11.60 -37.79 59.71
CA SER A 3 -10.26 -37.46 59.21
C SER A 3 -9.20 -38.29 59.96
N PRO A 4 -8.02 -38.58 59.38
CA PRO A 4 -6.79 -37.92 59.88
C PRO A 4 -5.72 -37.69 58.77
N SER A 5 -5.11 -36.51 58.67
CA SER A 5 -3.93 -35.99 59.40
C SER A 5 -2.56 -36.25 58.74
N ARG A 6 -1.85 -35.13 58.49
CA ARG A 6 -0.38 -34.91 58.51
C ARG A 6 0.54 -35.93 57.82
N ASN A 7 1.43 -35.42 56.94
CA ASN A 7 2.82 -35.21 57.39
C ASN A 7 3.62 -34.27 56.48
N ARG A 8 4.06 -33.15 57.07
CA ARG A 8 5.08 -32.26 56.52
C ARG A 8 6.44 -32.86 56.89
N ARG A 9 7.23 -33.31 55.91
CA ARG A 9 8.66 -33.59 56.10
C ARG A 9 9.46 -32.98 54.95
N ARG A 10 10.12 -31.84 55.22
CA ARG A 10 11.34 -31.42 54.52
C ARG A 10 12.49 -32.16 55.20
N PRO A 11 13.41 -32.77 54.44
CA PRO A 11 14.80 -32.28 54.40
C PRO A 11 15.42 -32.54 53.00
N ALA A 12 16.61 -32.13 52.58
CA ALA A 12 17.74 -31.43 53.17
C ALA A 12 18.42 -30.62 52.05
N ARG A 13 19.06 -29.52 52.41
CA ARG A 13 20.11 -28.90 51.60
C ARG A 13 21.34 -29.81 51.61
N SER A 14 22.02 -29.97 50.47
CA SER A 14 23.49 -29.86 50.47
C SER A 14 24.05 -29.59 49.06
N PRO A 15 25.16 -28.83 48.97
CA PRO A 15 25.75 -28.33 47.74
C PRO A 15 26.88 -29.25 47.28
N TRP A 16 26.95 -29.52 45.97
CA TRP A 16 28.13 -30.15 45.40
C TRP A 16 28.62 -29.35 44.20
N PHE A 17 29.88 -28.99 44.33
CA PHE A 17 30.69 -28.18 43.44
C PHE A 17 30.78 -28.76 42.02
N LEU A 18 30.84 -27.82 41.06
CA LEU A 18 31.70 -27.77 39.87
C LEU A 18 32.31 -29.08 39.35
N LEU A 19 32.15 -29.38 38.04
CA LEU A 19 33.21 -29.23 37.00
C LEU A 19 32.80 -29.92 35.67
N GLY A 20 33.18 -29.32 34.52
CA GLY A 20 33.44 -30.01 33.24
C GLY A 20 32.22 -30.29 32.35
N ALA A 21 31.88 -29.52 31.32
CA ALA A 21 32.56 -29.21 30.05
C ALA A 21 32.30 -30.23 28.89
N VAL A 22 31.89 -29.63 27.76
CA VAL A 22 32.09 -30.03 26.35
C VAL A 22 31.01 -30.87 25.62
N ALA A 23 30.38 -30.14 24.69
CA ALA A 23 29.95 -30.47 23.32
C ALA A 23 28.90 -31.57 23.04
N GLY A 24 27.78 -31.09 22.49
CA GLY A 24 26.83 -31.88 21.74
C GLY A 24 25.78 -30.97 21.10
N ALA A 25 26.19 -30.13 20.14
CA ALA A 25 25.26 -29.34 19.33
C ALA A 25 24.54 -30.27 18.34
N GLY A 26 23.45 -30.89 18.79
CA GLY A 26 22.58 -31.78 18.01
C GLY A 26 21.24 -31.12 17.70
N VAL A 27 21.15 -30.48 16.54
CA VAL A 27 19.99 -30.46 15.61
C VAL A 27 18.57 -30.35 16.22
N ALA A 28 18.26 -29.28 16.96
CA ALA A 28 16.88 -29.02 17.44
C ALA A 28 16.39 -27.56 17.29
N ALA A 29 16.95 -26.78 16.37
CA ALA A 29 16.60 -25.36 16.25
C ALA A 29 16.27 -24.89 14.81
N VAL A 30 15.71 -25.77 13.96
CA VAL A 30 15.39 -25.42 12.55
C VAL A 30 13.89 -25.18 12.29
N CYS A 31 12.98 -25.27 13.27
CA CYS A 31 11.54 -25.15 13.00
C CYS A 31 10.74 -24.07 13.75
N SER A 32 11.37 -23.17 14.52
CA SER A 32 10.58 -22.24 15.36
C SER A 32 10.90 -20.75 15.19
N MET A 33 11.66 -20.34 14.16
CA MET A 33 11.96 -18.91 13.90
C MET A 33 11.23 -18.30 12.69
N PHE A 34 10.35 -19.04 12.02
CA PHE A 34 9.58 -18.54 10.86
C PHE A 34 8.08 -18.39 11.11
N PHE A 35 7.67 -18.11 12.36
CA PHE A 35 6.31 -17.64 12.60
C PHE A 35 6.34 -16.37 13.44
N PHE A 36 6.78 -15.29 12.80
CA PHE A 36 6.55 -13.95 13.27
C PHE A 36 5.07 -13.64 12.99
N PRO A 37 4.17 -13.55 13.99
CA PRO A 37 2.82 -13.11 13.74
C PRO A 37 2.90 -11.63 13.31
N SER A 38 2.84 -11.38 12.01
CA SER A 38 2.66 -10.04 11.50
C SER A 38 1.32 -9.56 12.04
N LYS A 39 1.34 -8.53 12.90
CA LYS A 39 0.11 -7.82 13.23
C LYS A 39 -0.49 -7.38 11.89
N PRO A 40 -1.76 -7.74 11.57
CA PRO A 40 -2.35 -7.26 10.33
C PRO A 40 -2.29 -5.74 10.38
N LYS A 41 -1.54 -5.14 9.46
CA LYS A 41 -1.63 -3.70 9.26
C LYS A 41 -3.09 -3.46 8.90
N LYS A 42 -3.79 -2.60 9.65
CA LYS A 42 -5.08 -2.06 9.18
C LYS A 42 -4.80 -1.40 7.84
N VAL A 43 -5.04 -2.13 6.76
CA VAL A 43 -5.16 -1.52 5.45
C VAL A 43 -6.44 -0.72 5.57
N PRO A 44 -6.41 0.62 5.43
CA PRO A 44 -7.64 1.39 5.42
C PRO A 44 -8.55 0.76 4.36
N ALA A 45 -9.81 0.53 4.72
CA ALA A 45 -10.80 0.09 3.74
C ALA A 45 -10.69 1.05 2.55
N VAL A 46 -10.52 0.50 1.35
CA VAL A 46 -10.60 1.28 0.11
C VAL A 46 -11.94 2.01 0.19
N SER A 47 -11.91 3.33 0.35
CA SER A 47 -13.17 4.07 0.37
C SER A 47 -13.71 4.07 -1.05
N ASP A 48 -14.99 3.79 -1.21
CA ASP A 48 -15.72 3.96 -2.48
C ASP A 48 -15.77 5.42 -2.98
N ARG A 49 -15.15 6.36 -2.26
CA ARG A 49 -15.03 7.76 -2.66
C ARG A 49 -13.72 8.01 -3.39
N ILE A 50 -13.84 8.57 -4.60
CA ILE A 50 -12.75 9.31 -5.22
C ILE A 50 -12.38 10.44 -4.25
N TYR A 51 -11.14 10.44 -3.76
CA TYR A 51 -10.66 11.40 -2.75
C TYR A 51 -10.36 12.78 -3.33
N THR A 52 -10.43 12.95 -4.66
CA THR A 52 -10.11 14.21 -5.31
C THR A 52 -11.17 15.25 -4.99
N THR A 53 -10.72 16.37 -4.45
CA THR A 53 -11.53 17.55 -4.14
C THR A 53 -11.57 18.51 -5.33
N PRO A 54 -12.55 19.44 -5.39
CA PRO A 54 -12.58 20.47 -6.43
C PRO A 54 -11.31 21.34 -6.45
N ALA A 55 -10.70 21.61 -5.28
CA ALA A 55 -9.46 22.37 -5.20
C ALA A 55 -8.27 21.63 -5.84
N GLU A 56 -8.21 20.30 -5.67
CA GLU A 56 -7.20 19.46 -6.31
C GLU A 56 -7.44 19.35 -7.82
N TRP A 57 -8.70 19.33 -8.27
CA TRP A 57 -9.02 19.42 -9.70
C TRP A 57 -8.53 20.73 -10.32
N ASP A 58 -8.77 21.86 -9.67
CA ASP A 58 -8.28 23.14 -10.17
C ASP A 58 -6.75 23.22 -10.14
N ALA A 59 -6.10 22.63 -9.12
CA ALA A 59 -4.65 22.52 -9.07
C ALA A 59 -4.10 21.66 -10.20
N TYR A 60 -4.74 20.52 -10.47
CA TYR A 60 -4.41 19.66 -11.60
C TYR A 60 -4.54 20.41 -12.92
N LYS A 61 -5.64 21.13 -13.17
CA LYS A 61 -5.81 21.92 -14.39
C LYS A 61 -4.70 22.96 -14.55
N ARG A 62 -4.35 23.69 -13.49
CA ARG A 62 -3.28 24.71 -13.56
C ARG A 62 -1.89 24.14 -13.85
N THR A 63 -1.61 22.92 -13.40
CA THR A 63 -0.27 22.33 -13.44
C THR A 63 -0.07 21.41 -14.65
N CYS A 64 -1.11 20.66 -15.00
CA CYS A 64 -1.04 19.60 -15.99
C CYS A 64 -1.81 19.92 -17.28
N LEU A 65 -2.84 20.77 -17.26
CA LEU A 65 -3.68 21.02 -18.44
C LEU A 65 -3.27 22.30 -19.17
N SER A 66 -2.82 22.16 -20.42
CA SER A 66 -2.55 23.32 -21.28
C SER A 66 -3.86 23.97 -21.75
N PRO A 67 -3.83 25.26 -22.17
CA PRO A 67 -4.98 25.94 -22.76
C PRO A 67 -5.54 25.24 -24.01
N GLU A 68 -4.71 24.46 -24.70
CA GLU A 68 -5.08 23.71 -25.92
C GLU A 68 -5.70 22.34 -25.61
N GLY A 69 -5.83 21.95 -24.34
CA GLY A 69 -6.36 20.65 -23.93
C GLY A 69 -5.32 19.54 -23.81
N ARG A 70 -4.02 19.87 -23.85
CA ARG A 70 -2.94 18.90 -23.70
C ARG A 70 -2.67 18.63 -22.22
N VAL A 71 -2.71 17.36 -21.80
CA VAL A 71 -2.22 16.97 -20.46
C VAL A 71 -0.71 16.76 -20.52
N MET A 72 0.04 17.49 -19.70
CA MET A 72 1.50 17.48 -19.63
C MET A 72 1.97 16.91 -18.30
N ASP A 73 2.84 15.92 -18.36
CA ASP A 73 3.56 15.44 -17.19
C ASP A 73 4.75 16.37 -16.91
N THR A 74 4.58 17.26 -15.94
CA THR A 74 5.60 18.24 -15.54
C THR A 74 6.81 17.60 -14.84
N ALA A 75 6.66 16.40 -14.29
CA ALA A 75 7.76 15.67 -13.66
C ALA A 75 8.66 14.97 -14.69
N ASN A 76 8.15 14.72 -15.90
CA ASN A 76 8.84 13.96 -16.94
C ASN A 76 9.11 14.78 -18.22
N GLY A 77 9.44 16.07 -18.05
CA GLY A 77 9.85 16.94 -19.17
C GLY A 77 8.70 17.46 -20.04
N ASN A 78 7.49 17.57 -19.49
CA ASN A 78 6.28 18.03 -20.19
C ASN A 78 5.88 17.12 -21.37
N ILE A 79 6.17 15.83 -21.27
CA ILE A 79 5.72 14.81 -22.24
C ILE A 79 4.23 14.55 -22.02
N THR A 80 3.53 14.16 -23.09
CA THR A 80 2.13 13.75 -23.01
C THR A 80 2.00 12.26 -23.32
N HIS A 81 1.32 11.55 -22.44
CA HIS A 81 0.92 10.17 -22.62
C HIS A 81 -0.59 10.09 -22.87
N SER A 82 -1.03 9.08 -23.63
CA SER A 82 -2.45 8.78 -23.82
C SER A 82 -3.15 8.48 -22.48
N GLU A 83 -2.44 7.83 -21.55
CA GLU A 83 -2.91 7.56 -20.19
C GLU A 83 -3.24 8.85 -19.42
N GLY A 84 -2.35 9.85 -19.44
CA GLY A 84 -2.57 11.12 -18.75
C GLY A 84 -3.78 11.88 -19.29
N ILE A 85 -3.97 11.88 -20.61
CA ILE A 85 -5.16 12.44 -21.27
C ILE A 85 -6.43 11.66 -20.83
N GLY A 86 -6.37 10.33 -20.79
CA GLY A 86 -7.46 9.47 -20.32
C GLY A 86 -7.89 9.77 -18.89
N TYR A 87 -6.94 9.86 -17.96
CA TYR A 87 -7.23 10.22 -16.57
C TYR A 87 -7.77 11.64 -16.43
N GLY A 88 -7.23 12.60 -17.18
CA GLY A 88 -7.76 13.96 -17.21
C GLY A 88 -9.23 14.00 -17.61
N MET A 89 -9.62 13.24 -18.64
CA MET A 89 -11.02 13.15 -19.08
C MET A 89 -11.93 12.50 -18.03
N LEU A 90 -11.48 11.46 -17.33
CA LEU A 90 -12.25 10.84 -16.25
C LEU A 90 -12.48 11.81 -15.08
N LEU A 91 -11.46 12.59 -14.71
CA LEU A 91 -11.58 13.62 -13.69
C LEU A 91 -12.55 14.73 -14.14
N ALA A 92 -12.49 15.16 -15.39
CA ALA A 92 -13.43 16.14 -15.93
C ALA A 92 -14.89 15.68 -15.83
N VAL A 93 -15.17 14.39 -16.11
CA VAL A 93 -16.50 13.81 -15.91
C VAL A 93 -16.88 13.79 -14.42
N HIS A 94 -15.97 13.38 -13.53
CA HIS A 94 -16.22 13.35 -12.09
C HIS A 94 -16.60 14.74 -11.52
N PHE A 95 -15.95 15.79 -11.99
CA PHE A 95 -16.21 17.18 -11.58
C PHE A 95 -17.27 17.90 -12.42
N ASN A 96 -17.91 17.22 -13.38
CA ASN A 96 -18.87 17.81 -14.32
C ASN A 96 -18.30 19.01 -15.11
N ASP A 97 -17.00 18.98 -15.41
CA ASP A 97 -16.25 20.02 -16.13
C ASP A 97 -16.22 19.68 -17.64
N ARG A 98 -17.38 19.86 -18.28
CA ARG A 98 -17.53 19.60 -19.73
C ARG A 98 -16.54 20.40 -20.59
N PRO A 99 -16.27 21.71 -20.34
CA PRO A 99 -15.30 22.45 -21.13
C PRO A 99 -13.90 21.83 -21.13
N ALA A 100 -13.42 21.38 -19.96
CA ALA A 100 -12.13 20.70 -19.85
C ALA A 100 -12.13 19.36 -20.61
N PHE A 101 -13.22 18.58 -20.49
CA PHE A 101 -13.38 17.33 -21.24
C PHE A 101 -13.30 17.55 -22.75
N GLU A 102 -14.05 18.51 -23.29
CA GLU A 102 -14.10 18.80 -24.73
C GLU A 102 -12.74 19.28 -25.27
N ALA A 103 -12.02 20.08 -24.48
CA ALA A 103 -10.67 20.51 -24.84
C ALA A 103 -9.71 19.32 -24.94
N MET A 104 -9.69 18.44 -23.93
CA MET A 104 -8.84 17.24 -23.93
C MET A 104 -9.22 16.26 -25.05
N TRP A 105 -10.52 16.02 -25.25
CA TRP A 105 -11.02 15.17 -26.32
C TRP A 105 -10.62 15.70 -27.70
N THR A 106 -10.78 17.00 -27.93
CA THR A 106 -10.42 17.64 -29.20
C THR A 106 -8.91 17.53 -29.45
N TRP A 107 -8.08 17.74 -28.42
CA TRP A 107 -6.64 17.58 -28.54
C TRP A 107 -6.27 16.14 -28.87
N ALA A 108 -6.83 15.17 -28.13
CA ALA A 108 -6.59 13.75 -28.32
C ALA A 108 -6.99 13.31 -29.74
N ALA A 109 -8.17 13.71 -30.21
CA ALA A 109 -8.65 13.38 -31.54
C ALA A 109 -7.73 13.91 -32.65
N LYS A 110 -7.10 15.07 -32.46
CA LYS A 110 -6.17 15.67 -33.44
C LYS A 110 -4.77 15.07 -33.41
N LYS A 111 -4.31 14.58 -32.26
CA LYS A 111 -2.90 14.21 -32.03
C LYS A 111 -2.64 12.72 -31.81
N LEU A 112 -3.63 11.98 -31.33
CA LEU A 112 -3.50 10.55 -30.98
C LEU A 112 -4.17 9.61 -31.99
N ARG A 113 -5.00 10.12 -32.91
CA ARG A 113 -5.55 9.31 -34.02
C ARG A 113 -4.49 9.08 -35.08
N VAL A 114 -3.58 8.16 -34.81
CA VAL A 114 -2.47 7.79 -35.71
C VAL A 114 -2.93 6.77 -36.76
N ARG A 115 -4.10 6.15 -36.57
CA ARG A 115 -4.60 5.06 -37.40
C ARG A 115 -6.12 5.15 -37.60
N ALA A 116 -6.62 4.52 -38.67
CA ALA A 116 -8.05 4.48 -39.00
C ALA A 116 -8.82 3.42 -38.19
N ASP A 117 -8.12 2.60 -37.41
CA ASP A 117 -8.72 1.81 -36.35
C ASP A 117 -8.96 2.68 -35.12
N SER A 118 -9.87 2.26 -34.25
CA SER A 118 -10.38 3.10 -33.14
C SER A 118 -9.44 3.12 -31.93
N LEU A 119 -8.12 3.10 -32.15
CA LEU A 119 -7.08 2.94 -31.11
C LEU A 119 -5.98 4.00 -31.17
#